data_AF-A0A924Z492-F1
#
_entry.id   AF-A0A924Z492-F1
#
_cell.length_a   1.000
_cell.length_b   1.000
_cell.length_c   1.000
_cell.angle_alpha   90.00
_cell.angle_beta   90.00
_cell.angle_gamma   90.00
#
_symmetry.space_group_name_H-M   'P 1'
#
loop_
_entity.id
_entity.type
_entity.pdbx_description
1 polymer ?
#
loop_
_entity_poly.entity_id
_entity_poly.type
_entity_poly.pdbx_seq_one_letter_code
_entity_poly.pdbx_strand_id
1 'polypeptide(L)'
;MSKKQKFPYLVGSKWTAQQTTWGWRHFQVVNRKNEGQWVFAEMVAACDPTVRFWMNAKLLNNRSQWQAGWRSLQEIKIDESFQLEVE
;
A
#
# COMPACT_ATOMS: atom_id res chain seq x y z
N MET A 1 13.63 25.33 12.28
CA MET A 1 13.95 23.95 11.82
C MET A 1 12.75 23.40 11.05
N SER A 2 12.92 23.03 9.79
CA SER A 2 11.85 22.38 9.01
C SER A 2 11.55 21.00 9.61
N LYS A 3 10.30 20.79 10.07
CA LYS A 3 9.86 19.46 10.55
C LYS A 3 9.94 18.48 9.38
N LYS A 4 10.75 17.41 9.53
CA LYS A 4 10.83 16.33 8.51
C LYS A 4 9.42 15.80 8.22
N GLN A 5 9.06 15.77 6.95
CA GLN A 5 7.76 15.31 6.48
C GLN A 5 7.59 13.81 6.74
N LYS A 6 6.51 13.42 7.41
CA LYS A 6 6.10 12.00 7.52
C LYS A 6 5.66 11.51 6.13
N PHE A 7 6.29 10.42 5.67
CA PHE A 7 6.16 9.80 4.35
C PHE A 7 6.43 10.80 3.18
N PRO A 8 7.71 11.12 2.90
CA PRO A 8 8.06 12.07 1.84
C PRO A 8 7.70 11.54 0.44
N TYR A 9 7.78 10.23 0.22
CA TYR A 9 7.52 9.58 -1.07
C TYR A 9 6.15 8.87 -1.13
N LEU A 10 5.17 9.34 -0.34
CA LEU A 10 3.86 8.69 -0.24
C LEU A 10 3.07 8.79 -1.54
N VAL A 11 2.87 10.00 -2.05
CA VAL A 11 2.16 10.21 -3.31
C VAL A 11 3.02 9.69 -4.46
N GLY A 12 2.41 8.92 -5.36
CA GLY A 12 3.10 8.22 -6.44
C GLY A 12 3.64 6.84 -6.07
N SER A 13 3.66 6.48 -4.78
CA SER A 13 4.08 5.14 -4.38
C SER A 13 3.08 4.08 -4.86
N LYS A 14 3.63 2.91 -5.19
CA LYS A 14 2.92 1.76 -5.73
C LYS A 14 2.85 0.68 -4.67
N TRP A 15 1.72 -0.01 -4.60
CA TRP A 15 1.47 -1.02 -3.57
C TRP A 15 0.71 -2.21 -4.12
N THR A 16 0.99 -3.37 -3.55
CA THR A 16 0.29 -4.62 -3.82
C THR A 16 -0.37 -5.12 -2.54
N ALA A 17 -1.69 -5.25 -2.55
CA ALA A 17 -2.46 -5.84 -1.47
C ALA A 17 -2.29 -7.36 -1.46
N GLN A 18 -2.05 -7.94 -0.28
CA GLN A 18 -1.95 -9.39 -0.09
C GLN A 18 -3.31 -10.07 -0.33
N GLN A 19 -4.40 -9.43 0.11
CA GLN A 19 -5.77 -9.84 -0.17
C GLN A 19 -6.41 -8.87 -1.17
N THR A 20 -7.32 -9.40 -2.00
CA THR A 20 -8.05 -8.56 -2.96
C THR A 20 -8.91 -7.54 -2.22
N THR A 21 -8.74 -6.27 -2.57
CA THR A 21 -9.58 -5.17 -2.07
C THR A 21 -10.47 -4.72 -3.22
N TRP A 22 -11.80 -4.90 -3.10
CA TRP A 22 -12.75 -4.70 -4.20
C TRP A 22 -12.38 -5.44 -5.50
N GLY A 23 -11.82 -6.65 -5.38
CA GLY A 23 -11.37 -7.44 -6.54
C GLY A 23 -10.00 -7.04 -7.11
N TRP A 24 -9.37 -5.99 -6.59
CA TRP A 24 -8.07 -5.50 -7.07
C TRP A 24 -6.95 -5.73 -6.06
N ARG A 25 -5.71 -5.82 -6.55
CA ARG A 25 -4.51 -5.96 -5.70
C ARG A 25 -3.49 -4.85 -5.93
N HIS A 26 -3.40 -4.29 -7.14
CA HIS A 26 -2.43 -3.23 -7.44
C HIS A 26 -3.05 -1.87 -7.28
N PHE A 27 -2.44 -1.05 -6.44
CA PHE A 27 -2.91 0.30 -6.14
C PHE A 27 -1.75 1.30 -6.19
N GLN A 28 -2.06 2.53 -6.60
CA GLN A 28 -1.15 3.66 -6.52
C GLN A 28 -1.73 4.70 -5.57
N VAL A 29 -0.86 5.32 -4.77
CA VAL A 29 -1.25 6.49 -3.99
C VAL A 29 -1.30 7.71 -4.90
N VAL A 30 -2.46 8.33 -5.04
CA VAL A 30 -2.62 9.54 -5.88
C VAL A 30 -2.72 10.81 -5.06
N ASN A 31 -3.06 10.70 -3.77
CA ASN A 31 -3.26 11.86 -2.91
C ASN A 31 -2.90 11.54 -1.45
N ARG A 32 -2.70 12.58 -0.66
CA ARG A 32 -2.50 12.50 0.79
C ARG A 32 -3.37 13.51 1.52
N LYS A 33 -3.82 13.14 2.70
CA LYS A 33 -4.51 14.04 3.63
C LYS A 33 -3.87 13.91 5.01
N ASN A 34 -3.45 15.03 5.59
CA ASN A 34 -2.91 15.05 6.95
C ASN A 34 -4.03 15.50 7.90
N GLU A 35 -4.37 14.68 8.89
CA GLU A 35 -5.37 15.00 9.91
C GLU A 35 -4.73 14.86 11.30
N GLY A 36 -4.28 15.99 11.84
CA GLY A 36 -3.53 16.02 13.09
C GLY A 36 -2.28 15.17 13.02
N GLN A 37 -2.25 14.08 13.80
CA GLN A 37 -1.14 13.13 13.82
C GLN A 37 -1.20 12.05 12.72
N TRP A 38 -2.36 11.91 12.08
CA TRP A 38 -2.64 10.86 11.10
C TRP A 38 -2.35 11.34 9.68
N VAL A 39 -1.88 10.42 8.85
CA VAL A 39 -1.69 10.63 7.43
C VAL A 39 -2.55 9.59 6.72
N PHE A 40 -3.44 10.05 5.85
CA PHE A 40 -4.25 9.21 5.00
C PHE A 40 -3.72 9.24 3.57
N ALA A 41 -3.76 8.09 2.91
CA ALA A 41 -3.41 7.91 1.51
C ALA A 41 -4.68 7.62 0.73
N GLU A 42 -4.88 8.32 -0.39
CA GLU A 42 -5.89 7.97 -1.37
C GLU A 42 -5.28 6.95 -2.33
N MET A 43 -5.85 5.74 -2.32
CA MET A 43 -5.45 4.61 -3.14
C MET A 43 -6.36 4.52 -4.35
N VAL A 44 -5.78 4.26 -5.52
CA VAL A 44 -6.52 4.04 -6.77
C VAL A 44 -6.04 2.74 -7.40
N ALA A 45 -6.96 1.88 -7.83
CA ALA A 45 -6.58 0.64 -8.49
C ALA A 45 -5.88 0.95 -9.81
N ALA A 46 -4.76 0.27 -10.08
CA ALA A 46 -3.94 0.54 -11.25
C ALA A 46 -4.67 0.26 -12.58
N CYS A 47 -5.58 -0.72 -12.56
CA CYS A 47 -6.33 -1.15 -13.74
C CYS A 47 -7.75 -0.57 -13.82
N ASP A 48 -8.24 0.07 -12.75
CA ASP A 48 -9.58 0.65 -12.69
C ASP A 48 -9.59 1.93 -11.84
N PRO A 49 -9.49 3.10 -12.48
CA PRO A 49 -9.48 4.39 -11.79
C PRO A 49 -10.74 4.70 -10.98
N THR A 50 -11.84 3.96 -11.20
CA THR A 50 -13.09 4.14 -10.45
C THR A 50 -13.02 3.53 -9.06
N VAL A 51 -12.16 2.53 -8.86
CA VAL A 51 -11.93 1.94 -7.54
C VAL A 51 -10.92 2.79 -6.78
N ARG A 52 -11.45 3.60 -5.88
CA ARG A 52 -10.69 4.55 -5.06
C ARG A 52 -11.13 4.47 -3.61
N PHE A 53 -10.19 4.65 -2.71
CA PHE A 53 -10.49 4.67 -1.28
C PHE A 53 -9.40 5.36 -0.48
N TRP A 54 -9.77 5.81 0.72
CA TRP A 54 -8.83 6.38 1.68
C TRP A 54 -8.47 5.33 2.72
N MET A 55 -7.19 5.28 3.09
CA MET A 55 -6.72 4.48 4.23
C MET A 55 -5.70 5.25 5.06
N ASN A 56 -5.55 4.86 6.33
CA ASN A 56 -4.44 5.37 7.14
C ASN A 56 -3.11 4.84 6.56
N ALA A 57 -2.20 5.74 6.18
CA ALA A 57 -0.91 5.41 5.58
C ALA A 57 -0.02 4.54 6.50
N LYS A 58 -0.30 4.49 7.81
CA LYS A 58 0.36 3.56 8.73
C LYS A 58 0.11 2.10 8.35
N LEU A 59 -1.03 1.77 7.73
CA LEU A 59 -1.35 0.41 7.28
C LEU A 59 -0.39 -0.09 6.19
N LEU A 60 0.21 0.82 5.41
CA LEU A 60 1.21 0.47 4.40
C LEU A 60 2.50 -0.10 5.01
N ASN A 61 2.73 0.08 6.31
CA ASN A 61 3.83 -0.56 7.02
C ASN A 61 3.53 -2.01 7.40
N ASN A 62 2.27 -2.46 7.33
CA ASN A 62 1.91 -3.83 7.64
C ASN A 62 2.09 -4.74 6.41
N ARG A 63 3.18 -5.50 6.40
CA ARG A 63 3.56 -6.36 5.27
C ARG A 63 2.60 -7.51 5.01
N SER A 64 1.84 -7.96 6.00
CA SER A 64 0.80 -8.99 5.81
C SER A 64 -0.44 -8.46 5.08
N GLN A 65 -0.55 -7.15 4.90
CA GLN A 65 -1.64 -6.52 4.14
C GLN A 65 -1.12 -5.86 2.86
N TRP A 66 0.03 -5.19 2.93
CA TRP A 66 0.55 -4.34 1.87
C TRP A 66 2.03 -4.58 1.62
N GLN A 67 2.37 -4.84 0.37
CA GLN A 67 3.74 -4.84 -0.10
C GLN A 67 4.02 -3.63 -0.98
N ALA A 68 5.19 -3.03 -0.80
CA ALA A 68 5.63 -1.92 -1.63
C ALA A 68 5.99 -2.40 -3.04
N GLY A 69 5.67 -1.60 -4.05
CA GLY A 69 5.88 -1.92 -5.45
C GLY A 69 4.77 -2.78 -6.06
N TRP A 70 4.96 -3.14 -7.32
CA TRP A 70 4.10 -4.09 -8.02
C TRP A 70 4.69 -5.49 -7.84
N ARG A 71 3.93 -6.38 -7.23
CA ARG A 71 4.28 -7.79 -7.09
C ARG A 71 3.35 -8.63 -7.95
N SER A 72 3.92 -9.59 -8.64
CA SER A 72 3.17 -10.65 -9.31
C SER A 72 2.57 -11.62 -8.29
N LEU A 73 1.58 -12.40 -8.72
CA LEU A 73 1.00 -13.46 -7.88
C LEU A 73 2.04 -14.54 -7.54
N GLN A 74 3.04 -14.75 -8.39
CA GLN A 74 4.13 -15.70 -8.16
C GLN A 74 5.04 -15.22 -7.03
N GLU A 75 5.48 -13.95 -7.07
CA GLU A 75 6.29 -13.36 -5.99
C GLU A 75 5.56 -13.40 -4.64
N ILE A 76 4.26 -13.13 -4.63
CA ILE A 76 3.45 -13.21 -3.39
C ILE A 76 3.46 -14.63 -2.83
N LYS A 77 3.24 -15.64 -3.67
CA LYS A 77 3.26 -17.05 -3.23
C LYS A 77 4.64 -17.47 -2.71
N ILE A 78 5.70 -16.98 -3.35
CA ILE A 78 7.07 -17.24 -2.95
C ILE A 78 7.35 -16.63 -1.57
N ASP A 79 6.94 -15.38 -1.34
CA ASP A 79 7.06 -14.74 -0.03
C ASP A 79 6.28 -15.51 1.05
N GLU A 80 5.04 -15.95 0.75
CA GLU A 80 4.23 -16.77 1.67
C GLU A 80 4.91 -18.11 2.01
N SER A 81 5.47 -18.81 1.02
CA SER A 81 6.18 -20.07 1.28
C SER A 81 7.45 -19.87 2.11
N PHE A 82 8.22 -18.82 1.83
CA PHE A 82 9.41 -18.49 2.62
C PHE A 82 9.07 -18.08 4.06
N GLN A 83 7.90 -17.47 4.31
CA GLN A 83 7.48 -17.17 5.68
C GLN A 83 7.15 -18.44 6.47
N LEU A 84 6.58 -19.46 5.82
CA LEU A 84 6.19 -20.72 6.46
C LEU A 84 7.36 -21.67 6.73
N GLU A 85 8.45 -21.56 5.97
CA GLU A 85 9.67 -22.37 6.20
C GLU A 85 10.55 -21.84 7.35
N VAL A 86 10.24 -20.65 7.87
CA VAL A 86 11.05 -19.95 8.89
C VAL A 86 10.38 -19.96 10.26
N GLU A 87 9.14 -20.48 10.38
CA GLU A 87 8.44 -20.79 11.64
C GLU A 87 8.64 -22.25 12.07
#